data_AF-A0A2E5TVT5-F1
#
_entry.id   AF-A0A2E5TVT5-F1
#
_cell.length_a   1.000
_cell.length_b   1.000
_cell.length_c   1.000
_cell.angle_alpha   90.00
_cell.angle_beta   90.00
_cell.angle_gamma   90.00
#
_symmetry.space_group_name_H-M   'P 1'
#
loop_
_entity.id
_entity.type
_entity.pdbx_description
1 polymer ?
#
loop_
_entity_poly.entity_id
_entity_poly.type
_entity_poly.pdbx_seq_one_letter_code
_entity_poly.pdbx_strand_id
1 'polypeptide(L)'
;MRSPVSSEPEDWSVDAARDMYHINRWGAGYFDINSVGNVVARPLPGKTTEVELTEVIQAAKKRNLYGPLLIRFQDILRHRVQSLCAAFDSAIERFNYGGTYRGVFPIKVNELREVVEEIMDAGSGHGFGLEVGSKAELCAALALQNQPNSLLICNGYKDVDFIQTALMGNRLGKQVILVIEKLDELDHIMRVAKKVDVRPQLGVRLRLLSRSTGKWADSGGEDAKFGLNTAQLMVVLKALKDEGWKDCLRLLHSHIGSQVPDILTVRKAVQEGARFYAKVRELGFPVEFLDVGGGLAVDYDGSRAAFESSANYSLREYTDDIVQTIGEVCNAESVPHPHIVSESGRAIAAHHSVLVVQVFAANTKAQLTRFKYG
;
A
#
# COMPACT_ATOMS: atom_id res chain seq x y z
N MET A 1 -61.18 18.50 -12.21
CA MET A 1 -59.73 18.45 -12.48
C MET A 1 -59.06 17.69 -11.35
N ARG A 2 -58.36 16.58 -11.64
CA ARG A 2 -57.44 15.95 -10.68
C ARG A 2 -56.07 15.92 -11.35
N SER A 3 -55.10 16.51 -10.68
CA SER A 3 -53.71 16.61 -11.12
C SER A 3 -53.05 15.23 -11.17
N PRO A 4 -51.97 15.06 -11.97
CA PRO A 4 -51.20 13.82 -11.98
C PRO A 4 -50.58 13.63 -10.60
N VAL A 5 -50.70 12.41 -10.04
CA VAL A 5 -49.91 12.02 -8.87
C VAL A 5 -48.51 11.72 -9.37
N SER A 6 -47.56 12.58 -9.02
CA SER A 6 -46.13 12.32 -9.17
C SER A 6 -45.77 11.13 -8.28
N SER A 7 -45.30 10.03 -8.87
CA SER A 7 -44.68 8.94 -8.12
C SER A 7 -43.23 9.30 -7.79
N GLU A 8 -43.03 10.39 -7.04
CA GLU A 8 -41.79 10.54 -6.28
C GLU A 8 -41.89 9.59 -5.08
N PRO A 9 -40.85 8.82 -4.74
CA PRO A 9 -40.89 8.00 -3.54
C PRO A 9 -41.08 8.94 -2.33
N GLU A 10 -42.20 8.81 -1.62
CA GLU A 10 -42.53 9.64 -0.44
C GLU A 10 -41.54 9.45 0.74
N ASP A 11 -40.60 8.51 0.65
CA ASP A 11 -39.71 8.08 1.74
C ASP A 11 -38.20 8.39 1.55
N TRP A 12 -37.81 9.28 0.62
CA TRP A 12 -36.38 9.61 0.44
C TRP A 12 -35.85 10.53 1.56
N SER A 13 -34.92 10.02 2.38
CA SER A 13 -34.26 10.75 3.46
C SER A 13 -32.73 10.62 3.39
N VAL A 14 -32.01 11.44 4.17
CA VAL A 14 -30.54 11.32 4.28
C VAL A 14 -30.13 9.94 4.79
N ASP A 15 -30.90 9.37 5.73
CA ASP A 15 -30.61 8.04 6.27
C ASP A 15 -30.90 6.95 5.24
N ALA A 16 -32.01 7.06 4.50
CA ALA A 16 -32.29 6.15 3.38
C ALA A 16 -31.18 6.21 2.30
N ALA A 17 -30.64 7.40 2.01
CA ALA A 17 -29.53 7.56 1.08
C ALA A 17 -28.23 6.93 1.62
N ARG A 18 -27.90 7.14 2.91
CA ARG A 18 -26.74 6.51 3.56
C ARG A 18 -26.83 4.99 3.55
N ASP A 19 -28.02 4.45 3.83
CA ASP A 19 -28.27 3.02 3.84
C ASP A 19 -28.19 2.43 2.45
N MET A 20 -28.72 3.11 1.43
CA MET A 20 -28.71 2.62 0.06
C MET A 20 -27.32 2.66 -0.59
N TYR A 21 -26.56 3.75 -0.36
CA TYR A 21 -25.24 3.93 -0.96
C TYR A 21 -24.09 3.41 -0.09
N HIS A 22 -24.39 2.96 1.13
CA HIS A 22 -23.40 2.45 2.09
C HIS A 22 -22.22 3.39 2.34
N ILE A 23 -22.41 4.72 2.19
CA ILE A 23 -21.32 5.71 2.28
C ILE A 23 -20.58 5.67 3.62
N ASN A 24 -21.28 5.36 4.71
CA ASN A 24 -20.68 5.21 6.04
C ASN A 24 -19.75 4.00 6.16
N ARG A 25 -19.87 3.03 5.25
CA ARG A 25 -19.05 1.80 5.26
C ARG A 25 -17.78 2.00 4.44
N TRP A 26 -17.90 2.22 3.13
CA TRP A 26 -16.74 2.40 2.25
C TRP A 26 -16.07 3.77 2.41
N GLY A 27 -16.82 4.79 2.85
CA GLY A 27 -16.31 6.15 3.04
C GLY A 27 -15.27 6.26 4.15
N ALA A 28 -15.13 5.23 4.99
CA ALA A 28 -14.07 5.09 6.01
C ALA A 28 -13.91 6.31 6.92
N GLY A 29 -15.01 7.02 7.19
CA GLY A 29 -15.03 8.26 7.96
C GLY A 29 -14.58 9.52 7.20
N TYR A 30 -14.09 9.39 5.95
CA TYR A 30 -13.70 10.50 5.09
C TYR A 30 -14.84 11.04 4.23
N PHE A 31 -15.89 10.25 3.98
CA PHE A 31 -17.01 10.67 3.15
C PHE A 31 -18.33 10.35 3.85
N ASP A 32 -19.27 11.27 3.77
CA ASP A 32 -20.62 11.16 4.34
C ASP A 32 -21.58 12.10 3.57
N ILE A 33 -22.85 12.12 3.96
CA ILE A 33 -23.89 13.04 3.52
C ILE A 33 -24.22 13.96 4.70
N ASN A 34 -24.24 15.27 4.49
CA ASN A 34 -24.61 16.23 5.55
C ASN A 34 -26.14 16.31 5.77
N SER A 35 -26.58 17.11 6.75
CA SER A 35 -27.99 17.21 7.13
C SER A 35 -28.92 17.77 6.04
N VAL A 36 -28.36 18.43 5.02
CA VAL A 36 -29.11 18.97 3.86
C VAL A 36 -29.04 18.07 2.63
N GLY A 37 -28.41 16.90 2.73
CA GLY A 37 -28.38 15.90 1.66
C GLY A 37 -27.21 16.02 0.68
N ASN A 38 -26.20 16.85 0.96
CA ASN A 38 -25.02 17.00 0.12
C ASN A 38 -23.87 16.08 0.57
N VAL A 39 -23.10 15.59 -0.39
CA VAL A 39 -21.89 14.79 -0.11
C VAL A 39 -20.79 15.69 0.46
N VAL A 40 -20.23 15.28 1.59
CA VAL A 40 -19.12 15.96 2.26
C VAL A 40 -17.90 15.05 2.35
N ALA A 41 -16.73 15.68 2.25
CA ALA A 41 -15.46 15.07 2.64
C ALA A 41 -15.05 15.55 4.04
N ARG A 42 -14.59 14.64 4.88
CA ARG A 42 -14.04 14.85 6.22
C ARG A 42 -12.55 14.49 6.20
N PRO A 43 -11.68 15.38 5.68
CA PRO A 43 -10.26 15.08 5.49
C PRO A 43 -9.51 14.73 6.78
N LEU A 44 -10.03 15.18 7.92
CA LEU A 44 -9.45 14.99 9.25
C LEU A 44 -10.46 14.26 10.15
N PRO A 45 -10.51 12.91 10.13
CA PRO A 45 -11.41 12.14 10.99
C PRO A 45 -11.28 12.53 12.47
N GLY A 46 -12.43 12.64 13.16
CA GLY A 46 -12.50 13.09 14.56
C GLY A 46 -12.45 14.61 14.75
N LYS A 47 -12.30 15.40 13.69
CA LYS A 47 -12.50 16.86 13.69
C LYS A 47 -13.87 17.21 13.11
N THR A 48 -14.31 18.44 13.36
CA THR A 48 -15.57 18.98 12.81
C THR A 48 -15.41 19.58 11.41
N THR A 49 -14.21 19.54 10.84
CA THR A 49 -13.93 20.07 9.50
C THR A 49 -14.61 19.22 8.44
N GLU A 50 -15.55 19.82 7.71
CA GLU A 50 -16.23 19.21 6.57
C GLU A 50 -16.01 20.09 5.33
N VAL A 51 -15.87 19.44 4.17
CA VAL A 51 -15.76 20.08 2.86
C VAL A 51 -16.90 19.56 1.99
N GLU A 52 -17.90 20.40 1.72
CA GLU A 52 -18.99 20.02 0.83
C GLU A 52 -18.50 19.99 -0.63
N LEU A 53 -18.67 18.85 -1.31
CA LEU A 53 -18.16 18.70 -2.68
C LEU A 53 -18.84 19.67 -3.65
N THR A 54 -20.13 19.96 -3.43
CA THR A 54 -20.88 20.94 -4.23
C THR A 54 -20.26 22.34 -4.12
N GLU A 55 -19.86 22.77 -2.92
CA GLU A 55 -19.19 24.06 -2.73
C GLU A 55 -17.84 24.13 -3.46
N VAL A 56 -17.05 23.05 -3.43
CA VAL A 56 -15.79 22.94 -4.18
C VAL A 56 -16.03 23.09 -5.68
N ILE A 57 -17.07 22.42 -6.21
CA ILE A 57 -17.45 22.50 -7.63
C ILE A 57 -17.88 23.93 -7.99
N GLN A 58 -18.66 24.60 -7.14
CA GLN A 58 -19.07 25.98 -7.38
C GLN A 58 -17.88 26.96 -7.32
N ALA A 59 -16.95 26.75 -6.38
CA ALA A 59 -15.72 27.53 -6.30
C ALA A 59 -14.83 27.33 -7.53
N ALA A 60 -14.73 26.10 -8.05
CA ALA A 60 -14.03 25.79 -9.29
C ALA A 60 -14.65 26.53 -10.49
N LYS A 61 -15.98 26.51 -10.62
CA LYS A 61 -16.71 27.23 -11.69
C LYS A 61 -16.46 28.74 -11.64
N LYS A 62 -16.44 29.35 -10.46
CA LYS A 62 -16.09 30.78 -10.28
C LYS A 62 -14.67 31.12 -10.76
N ARG A 63 -13.79 30.12 -10.85
CA ARG A 63 -12.42 30.23 -11.38
C ARG A 63 -12.30 29.79 -12.85
N ASN A 64 -13.43 29.62 -13.55
CA ASN A 64 -13.48 29.09 -14.92
C ASN A 64 -12.90 27.67 -15.07
N LEU A 65 -12.95 26.87 -13.99
CA LEU A 65 -12.61 25.44 -14.01
C LEU A 65 -13.89 24.62 -14.11
N TYR A 66 -14.02 23.86 -15.19
CA TYR A 66 -15.19 23.05 -15.50
C TYR A 66 -14.86 21.55 -15.49
N GLY A 67 -15.90 20.71 -15.42
CA GLY A 67 -15.73 19.25 -15.37
C GLY A 67 -15.17 18.65 -16.67
N PRO A 68 -14.58 17.44 -16.60
CA PRO A 68 -14.42 16.61 -15.39
C PRO A 68 -13.40 17.21 -14.40
N LEU A 69 -13.71 17.15 -13.10
CA LEU A 69 -12.83 17.64 -12.03
C LEU A 69 -12.32 16.45 -11.21
N LEU A 70 -11.00 16.38 -11.01
CA LEU A 70 -10.40 15.45 -10.06
C LEU A 70 -10.00 16.23 -8.81
N ILE A 71 -10.75 16.04 -7.72
CA ILE A 71 -10.54 16.72 -6.45
C ILE A 71 -9.64 15.82 -5.58
N ARG A 72 -8.55 16.37 -5.04
CA ARG A 72 -7.61 15.65 -4.15
C ARG A 72 -7.60 16.27 -2.76
N PHE A 73 -7.58 15.43 -1.74
CA PHE A 73 -7.53 15.79 -0.33
C PHE A 73 -6.20 15.31 0.27
N GLN A 74 -5.22 16.20 0.34
CA GLN A 74 -3.88 15.89 0.88
C GLN A 74 -3.94 15.43 2.35
N ASP A 75 -4.78 16.06 3.15
CA ASP A 75 -5.01 15.68 4.55
C ASP A 75 -5.46 14.21 4.73
N ILE A 76 -6.20 13.65 3.76
CA ILE A 76 -6.57 12.23 3.79
C ILE A 76 -5.31 11.36 3.64
N LEU A 77 -4.39 11.71 2.73
CA LEU A 77 -3.11 11.00 2.60
C LEU A 77 -2.33 11.05 3.91
N ARG A 78 -2.19 12.25 4.50
CA ARG A 78 -1.47 12.42 5.77
C ARG A 78 -2.08 11.54 6.86
N HIS A 79 -3.40 11.60 7.02
CA HIS A 79 -4.10 10.83 8.03
C HIS A 79 -3.96 9.32 7.80
N ARG A 80 -3.99 8.83 6.55
CA ARG A 80 -3.77 7.41 6.24
C ARG A 80 -2.36 6.94 6.59
N VAL A 81 -1.33 7.74 6.28
CA VAL A 81 0.07 7.44 6.64
C VAL A 81 0.22 7.37 8.16
N GLN A 82 -0.26 8.39 8.87
CA GLN A 82 -0.18 8.48 10.33
C GLN A 82 -0.96 7.35 11.01
N SER A 83 -2.16 7.03 10.51
CA SER A 83 -2.98 5.92 11.03
C SER A 83 -2.28 4.57 10.88
N LEU A 84 -1.64 4.33 9.72
CA LEU A 84 -0.89 3.10 9.47
C LEU A 84 0.30 2.97 10.44
N CYS A 85 1.10 4.03 10.57
CA CYS A 85 2.24 4.04 11.48
C CYS A 85 1.81 3.85 12.94
N ALA A 86 0.80 4.59 13.40
CA ALA A 86 0.28 4.48 14.76
C ALA A 86 -0.33 3.11 15.07
N ALA A 87 -0.97 2.46 14.09
CA ALA A 87 -1.51 1.11 14.25
C ALA A 87 -0.39 0.07 14.44
N PHE A 88 0.70 0.18 13.67
CA PHE A 88 1.88 -0.66 13.87
C PHE A 88 2.58 -0.38 15.21
N ASP A 89 2.76 0.88 15.60
CA ASP A 89 3.35 1.23 16.90
C ASP A 89 2.52 0.63 18.06
N SER A 90 1.20 0.76 17.98
CA SER A 90 0.27 0.21 18.97
C SER A 90 0.33 -1.32 19.04
N ALA A 91 0.54 -1.99 17.90
CA ALA A 91 0.72 -3.44 17.86
C ALA A 91 2.09 -3.83 18.43
N ILE A 92 3.16 -3.12 18.06
CA ILE A 92 4.52 -3.33 18.56
C ILE A 92 4.58 -3.22 20.09
N GLU A 93 3.97 -2.17 20.65
CA GLU A 93 3.90 -1.99 22.10
C GLU A 93 3.11 -3.13 22.76
N ARG A 94 1.93 -3.46 22.22
CA ARG A 94 1.04 -4.48 22.78
C ARG A 94 1.65 -5.88 22.81
N PHE A 95 2.41 -6.23 21.78
CA PHE A 95 3.06 -7.54 21.67
C PHE A 95 4.52 -7.53 22.16
N ASN A 96 4.98 -6.43 22.78
CA ASN A 96 6.34 -6.26 23.26
C ASN A 96 7.39 -6.64 22.20
N TYR A 97 7.17 -6.16 20.97
CA TYR A 97 7.97 -6.53 19.81
C TYR A 97 9.27 -5.70 19.76
N GLY A 98 10.43 -6.35 19.68
CA GLY A 98 11.73 -5.67 19.77
C GLY A 98 12.19 -4.88 18.53
N GLY A 99 11.53 -5.05 17.37
CA GLY A 99 11.81 -4.27 16.16
C GLY A 99 10.90 -3.05 16.04
N THR A 100 11.12 -2.24 15.00
CA THR A 100 10.27 -1.06 14.69
C THR A 100 9.55 -1.22 13.36
N TYR A 101 8.54 -0.39 13.11
CA TYR A 101 7.88 -0.31 11.80
C TYR A 101 8.51 0.76 10.92
N ARG A 102 8.66 0.46 9.62
CA ARG A 102 9.19 1.33 8.57
C ARG A 102 8.31 1.22 7.32
N GLY A 103 7.32 2.10 7.21
CA GLY A 103 6.45 2.14 6.03
C GLY A 103 7.18 2.62 4.78
N VAL A 104 6.80 2.07 3.62
CA VAL A 104 7.37 2.42 2.32
C VAL A 104 6.24 2.63 1.31
N PHE A 105 6.28 3.73 0.55
CA PHE A 105 5.25 4.00 -0.45
C PHE A 105 5.70 3.52 -1.85
N PRO A 106 5.02 2.52 -2.44
CA PRO A 106 5.30 2.07 -3.80
C PRO A 106 4.79 3.10 -4.82
N ILE A 107 5.72 3.75 -5.51
CA ILE A 107 5.44 4.89 -6.39
C ILE A 107 4.48 4.51 -7.54
N LYS A 108 4.53 3.26 -8.02
CA LYS A 108 3.61 2.67 -9.02
C LYS A 108 2.11 2.82 -8.71
N VAL A 109 1.76 3.12 -7.45
CA VAL A 109 0.36 3.36 -7.06
C VAL A 109 -0.09 4.78 -7.43
N ASN A 110 0.79 5.76 -7.27
CA ASN A 110 0.56 7.13 -7.68
C ASN A 110 1.89 7.90 -7.77
N GLU A 111 2.33 8.22 -8.98
CA GLU A 111 3.64 8.82 -9.26
C GLU A 111 3.66 10.34 -9.16
N LEU A 112 2.50 10.97 -8.88
CA LEU A 112 2.40 12.42 -8.82
C LEU A 112 3.24 12.97 -7.67
N ARG A 113 4.07 13.96 -7.99
CA ARG A 113 4.99 14.59 -7.04
C ARG A 113 4.27 15.06 -5.78
N GLU A 114 3.14 15.73 -5.94
CA GLU A 114 2.35 16.27 -4.83
C GLU A 114 1.70 15.20 -3.95
N VAL A 115 1.57 13.96 -4.43
CA VAL A 115 1.10 12.82 -3.62
C VAL A 115 2.28 12.21 -2.86
N VAL A 116 3.41 12.01 -3.55
CA VAL A 116 4.61 11.41 -2.96
C VAL A 116 5.21 12.32 -1.88
N GLU A 117 5.35 13.62 -2.14
CA GLU A 117 5.86 14.60 -1.16
C GLU A 117 5.00 14.63 0.10
N GLU A 118 3.68 14.61 -0.05
CA GLU A 118 2.73 14.64 1.07
C GLU A 118 2.85 13.39 1.96
N ILE A 119 2.97 12.22 1.34
CA ILE A 119 3.13 10.93 2.04
C ILE A 119 4.47 10.89 2.79
N MET A 120 5.55 11.31 2.14
CA MET A 120 6.89 11.34 2.72
C MET A 120 6.96 12.31 3.91
N ASP A 121 6.37 13.49 3.79
CA ASP A 121 6.32 14.48 4.86
C ASP A 121 5.51 13.95 6.07
N ALA A 122 4.32 13.40 5.83
CA ALA A 122 3.46 12.85 6.87
C ALA A 122 4.07 11.69 7.64
N GLY A 123 4.92 10.88 6.99
CA GLY A 123 5.60 9.73 7.58
C GLY A 123 7.04 10.01 8.05
N SER A 124 7.52 11.24 7.97
CA SER A 124 8.91 11.62 8.29
C SER A 124 9.36 11.15 9.69
N GLY A 125 8.48 11.21 10.70
CA GLY A 125 8.74 10.73 12.05
C GLY A 125 9.05 9.23 12.17
N HIS A 126 8.61 8.43 11.20
CA HIS A 126 8.85 6.98 11.10
C HIS A 126 9.92 6.63 10.06
N GLY A 127 10.58 7.64 9.47
CA GLY A 127 11.51 7.46 8.36
C GLY A 127 10.87 6.74 7.17
N PHE A 128 9.64 7.14 6.83
CA PHE A 128 8.87 6.57 5.72
C PHE A 128 9.68 6.62 4.42
N GLY A 129 9.67 5.51 3.68
CA GLY A 129 10.48 5.31 2.49
C GLY A 129 9.68 5.28 1.19
N LEU A 130 10.39 4.99 0.09
CA LEU A 130 9.82 4.80 -1.24
C LEU A 130 10.18 3.42 -1.78
N GLU A 131 9.26 2.83 -2.54
CA GLU A 131 9.53 1.64 -3.35
C GLU A 131 9.40 2.00 -4.83
N VAL A 132 10.30 1.44 -5.62
CA VAL A 132 10.37 1.62 -7.06
C VAL A 132 10.43 0.26 -7.74
N GLY A 133 9.72 0.12 -8.86
CA GLY A 133 9.70 -1.08 -9.69
C GLY A 133 10.42 -0.91 -11.04
N SER A 134 10.99 0.27 -11.31
CA SER A 134 11.61 0.60 -12.60
C SER A 134 12.71 1.65 -12.49
N LYS A 135 13.57 1.71 -13.51
CA LYS A 135 14.67 2.69 -13.60
C LYS A 135 14.15 4.14 -13.57
N ALA A 136 13.02 4.42 -14.22
CA ALA A 136 12.41 5.75 -14.24
C ALA A 136 11.91 6.17 -12.85
N GLU A 137 11.24 5.26 -12.14
CA GLU A 137 10.81 5.49 -10.76
C GLU A 137 12.01 5.66 -9.82
N LEU A 138 13.10 4.89 -10.00
CA LEU A 138 14.33 5.06 -9.22
C LEU A 138 14.90 6.49 -9.37
N CYS A 139 14.96 7.01 -10.59
CA CYS A 139 15.42 8.39 -10.82
C CYS A 139 14.52 9.41 -10.11
N ALA A 140 13.18 9.23 -10.18
CA ALA A 140 12.24 10.11 -9.49
C ALA A 140 12.39 10.01 -7.96
N ALA A 141 12.46 8.80 -7.42
CA ALA A 141 12.57 8.55 -5.99
C ALA A 141 13.88 9.12 -5.41
N LEU A 142 15.01 8.97 -6.11
CA LEU A 142 16.29 9.55 -5.68
C LEU A 142 16.23 11.08 -5.58
N ALA A 143 15.46 11.73 -6.48
CA ALA A 143 15.26 13.17 -6.47
C ALA A 143 14.31 13.65 -5.36
N LEU A 144 13.26 12.87 -5.07
CA LEU A 144 12.24 13.20 -4.06
C LEU A 144 12.68 12.85 -2.63
N GLN A 145 13.50 11.83 -2.47
CA GLN A 145 13.94 11.36 -1.16
C GLN A 145 14.95 12.33 -0.53
N ASN A 146 14.50 13.11 0.44
CA ASN A 146 15.31 14.09 1.18
C ASN A 146 15.51 13.72 2.65
N GLN A 147 14.82 12.70 3.16
CA GLN A 147 14.88 12.30 4.56
C GLN A 147 16.09 11.39 4.82
N PRO A 148 16.95 11.72 5.80
CA PRO A 148 18.01 10.82 6.24
C PRO A 148 17.43 9.48 6.71
N ASN A 149 18.11 8.39 6.38
CA ASN A 149 17.75 7.02 6.80
C ASN A 149 16.41 6.48 6.28
N SER A 150 15.69 7.17 5.37
CA SER A 150 14.49 6.57 4.75
C SER A 150 14.89 5.45 3.79
N LEU A 151 14.09 4.40 3.73
CA LEU A 151 14.35 3.27 2.84
C LEU A 151 14.02 3.65 1.39
N LEU A 152 14.85 3.20 0.46
CA LEU A 152 14.52 3.14 -0.96
C LEU A 152 14.63 1.70 -1.44
N ILE A 153 13.50 1.04 -1.57
CA ILE A 153 13.42 -0.38 -1.95
C ILE A 153 13.30 -0.48 -3.46
N CYS A 154 14.21 -1.22 -4.09
CA CYS A 154 14.27 -1.38 -5.53
C CYS A 154 13.84 -2.78 -5.95
N ASN A 155 12.59 -2.90 -6.41
CA ASN A 155 12.03 -4.09 -7.06
C ASN A 155 12.07 -3.94 -8.59
N GLY A 156 11.51 -4.93 -9.29
CA GLY A 156 11.42 -4.97 -10.75
C GLY A 156 12.68 -5.49 -11.43
N TYR A 157 12.69 -5.46 -12.75
CA TYR A 157 13.81 -5.95 -13.55
C TYR A 157 14.97 -4.93 -13.57
N LYS A 158 16.19 -5.39 -13.28
CA LYS A 158 17.35 -4.51 -13.07
C LYS A 158 18.40 -4.71 -14.14
N ASP A 159 18.52 -3.74 -15.04
CA ASP A 159 19.66 -3.64 -15.96
C ASP A 159 20.90 -3.06 -15.22
N VAL A 160 22.04 -3.04 -15.92
CA VAL A 160 23.30 -2.51 -15.37
C VAL A 160 23.15 -1.04 -14.95
N ASP A 161 22.42 -0.23 -15.72
CA ASP A 161 22.20 1.19 -15.42
C ASP A 161 21.37 1.38 -14.15
N PHE A 162 20.32 0.57 -13.97
CA PHE A 162 19.52 0.57 -12.74
C PHE A 162 20.42 0.29 -11.55
N ILE A 163 21.18 -0.81 -11.60
CA ILE A 163 22.07 -1.23 -10.51
C ILE A 163 23.09 -0.13 -10.21
N GLN A 164 23.73 0.42 -11.24
CA GLN A 164 24.71 1.49 -11.07
C GLN A 164 24.07 2.74 -10.45
N THR A 165 22.87 3.13 -10.89
CA THR A 165 22.13 4.28 -10.35
C THR A 165 21.79 4.09 -8.87
N ALA A 166 21.32 2.90 -8.49
CA ALA A 166 21.02 2.58 -7.10
C ALA A 166 22.27 2.67 -6.21
N LEU A 167 23.40 2.10 -6.68
CA LEU A 167 24.68 2.17 -5.97
C LEU A 167 25.24 3.59 -5.87
N MET A 168 25.00 4.44 -6.87
CA MET A 168 25.33 5.87 -6.75
C MET A 168 24.47 6.54 -5.68
N GLY A 169 23.21 6.15 -5.54
CA GLY A 169 22.37 6.54 -4.40
C GLY A 169 22.98 6.15 -3.06
N ASN A 170 23.46 4.92 -2.91
CA ASN A 170 24.18 4.48 -1.71
C ASN A 170 25.45 5.30 -1.44
N ARG A 171 26.23 5.60 -2.49
CA ARG A 171 27.43 6.46 -2.39
C ARG A 171 27.10 7.89 -1.93
N LEU A 172 25.93 8.40 -2.29
CA LEU A 172 25.41 9.70 -1.84
C LEU A 172 24.79 9.64 -0.42
N GLY A 173 24.94 8.52 0.30
CA GLY A 173 24.45 8.35 1.67
C GLY A 173 22.98 7.97 1.77
N LYS A 174 22.29 7.65 0.66
CA LYS A 174 20.91 7.17 0.69
C LYS A 174 20.86 5.67 1.02
N GLN A 175 19.83 5.23 1.73
CA GLN A 175 19.63 3.83 2.07
C GLN A 175 18.87 3.10 0.97
N VAL A 176 19.56 2.82 -0.14
CA VAL A 176 18.99 2.12 -1.30
C VAL A 176 19.23 0.62 -1.17
N ILE A 177 18.16 -0.18 -1.19
CA ILE A 177 18.21 -1.65 -1.09
C ILE A 177 17.82 -2.24 -2.44
N LEU A 178 18.74 -2.98 -3.07
CA LEU A 178 18.51 -3.73 -4.31
C LEU A 178 17.92 -5.11 -3.96
N VAL A 179 16.62 -5.30 -4.19
CA VAL A 179 15.94 -6.58 -3.94
C VAL A 179 16.19 -7.53 -5.09
N ILE A 180 16.91 -8.63 -4.86
CA ILE A 180 17.17 -9.67 -5.85
C ILE A 180 15.85 -10.42 -6.10
N GLU A 181 15.33 -10.33 -7.32
CA GLU A 181 14.08 -10.99 -7.72
C GLU A 181 14.31 -12.16 -8.69
N LYS A 182 15.49 -12.22 -9.30
CA LYS A 182 15.95 -13.32 -10.15
C LYS A 182 17.40 -13.65 -9.83
N LEU A 183 17.76 -14.92 -9.93
CA LEU A 183 19.07 -15.40 -9.49
C LEU A 183 20.23 -14.76 -10.29
N ASP A 184 20.04 -14.51 -11.57
CA ASP A 184 21.01 -13.89 -12.48
C ASP A 184 21.29 -12.40 -12.14
N GLU A 185 20.40 -11.73 -11.42
CA GLU A 185 20.64 -10.36 -10.96
C GLU A 185 21.82 -10.28 -9.97
N LEU A 186 22.07 -11.33 -9.18
CA LEU A 186 23.15 -11.33 -8.19
C LEU A 186 24.52 -11.10 -8.84
N ASP A 187 24.80 -11.82 -9.93
CA ASP A 187 26.07 -11.70 -10.66
C ASP A 187 26.26 -10.31 -11.26
N HIS A 188 25.17 -9.72 -11.78
CA HIS A 188 25.18 -8.35 -12.28
C HIS A 188 25.45 -7.34 -11.17
N ILE A 189 24.78 -7.48 -10.03
CA ILE A 189 24.96 -6.58 -8.89
C ILE A 189 26.39 -6.66 -8.38
N MET A 190 26.93 -7.87 -8.15
CA MET A 190 28.31 -8.05 -7.68
C MET A 190 29.34 -7.44 -8.65
N ARG A 191 29.18 -7.67 -9.95
CA ARG A 191 30.08 -7.13 -10.98
C ARG A 191 30.08 -5.60 -10.98
N VAL A 192 28.90 -4.99 -10.96
CA VAL A 192 28.77 -3.52 -10.98
C VAL A 192 29.28 -2.92 -9.67
N ALA A 193 28.91 -3.49 -8.53
CA ALA A 193 29.38 -3.06 -7.20
C ALA A 193 30.91 -3.07 -7.09
N LYS A 194 31.58 -4.14 -7.55
CA LYS A 194 33.05 -4.21 -7.61
C LYS A 194 33.63 -3.18 -8.58
N LYS A 195 33.02 -2.98 -9.75
CA LYS A 195 33.47 -2.00 -10.75
C LYS A 195 33.39 -0.57 -10.23
N VAL A 196 32.30 -0.23 -9.54
CA VAL A 196 32.11 1.13 -9.02
C VAL A 196 32.74 1.33 -7.66
N ASP A 197 33.16 0.28 -6.94
CA ASP A 197 33.66 0.32 -5.56
C ASP A 197 32.61 0.85 -4.56
N VAL A 198 31.46 0.18 -4.51
CA VAL A 198 30.39 0.43 -3.53
C VAL A 198 29.91 -0.91 -2.98
N ARG A 199 29.92 -1.08 -1.65
CA ARG A 199 29.25 -2.23 -1.02
C ARG A 199 27.73 -2.07 -1.16
N PRO A 200 27.02 -3.00 -1.80
CA PRO A 200 25.58 -2.90 -1.98
C PRO A 200 24.84 -3.17 -0.67
N GLN A 201 23.63 -2.62 -0.54
CA GLN A 201 22.62 -3.15 0.38
C GLN A 201 21.64 -3.99 -0.44
N LEU A 202 21.48 -5.24 -0.05
CA LEU A 202 20.74 -6.25 -0.80
C LEU A 202 19.50 -6.68 -0.02
N GLY A 203 18.42 -6.89 -0.77
CA GLY A 203 17.28 -7.66 -0.34
C GLY A 203 17.14 -8.94 -1.17
N VAL A 204 16.34 -9.89 -0.72
CA VAL A 204 15.90 -11.04 -1.54
C VAL A 204 14.39 -11.14 -1.49
N ARG A 205 13.75 -11.19 -2.66
CA ARG A 205 12.33 -11.49 -2.77
C ARG A 205 12.11 -13.00 -2.70
N LEU A 206 11.28 -13.45 -1.78
CA LEU A 206 10.94 -14.86 -1.58
C LEU A 206 9.68 -15.22 -2.38
N ARG A 207 9.69 -16.39 -3.03
CA ARG A 207 8.47 -17.04 -3.51
C ARG A 207 7.86 -17.83 -2.36
N LEU A 208 6.70 -17.40 -1.90
CA LEU A 208 5.96 -18.06 -0.84
C LEU A 208 5.04 -19.13 -1.44
N LEU A 209 4.83 -20.24 -0.73
CA LEU A 209 3.80 -21.22 -1.03
C LEU A 209 2.39 -20.67 -0.75
N SER A 210 2.30 -19.76 0.22
CA SER A 210 1.06 -19.05 0.54
C SER A 210 0.59 -18.18 -0.65
N ARG A 211 -0.63 -18.42 -1.14
CA ARG A 211 -1.22 -17.70 -2.29
C ARG A 211 -2.42 -16.86 -1.86
N SER A 212 -2.57 -15.67 -2.44
CA SER A 212 -3.82 -14.92 -2.38
C SER A 212 -4.82 -15.40 -3.42
N THR A 213 -6.09 -15.05 -3.22
CA THR A 213 -7.19 -15.31 -4.17
C THR A 213 -7.64 -13.99 -4.80
N GLY A 214 -8.24 -14.06 -6.00
CA GLY A 214 -8.80 -12.90 -6.72
C GLY A 214 -7.96 -12.40 -7.90
N LYS A 215 -8.36 -11.27 -8.50
CA LYS A 215 -7.79 -10.72 -9.75
C LYS A 215 -6.27 -10.52 -9.79
N TRP A 216 -5.60 -10.43 -8.64
CA TRP A 216 -4.15 -10.19 -8.55
C TRP A 216 -3.37 -11.38 -7.98
N ALA A 217 -3.98 -12.56 -7.86
CA ALA A 217 -3.36 -13.76 -7.31
C ALA A 217 -2.05 -14.15 -8.02
N ASP A 218 -1.96 -13.94 -9.35
CA ASP A 218 -0.79 -14.28 -10.18
C ASP A 218 0.48 -13.47 -9.83
N SER A 219 0.34 -12.39 -9.04
CA SER A 219 1.47 -11.58 -8.60
C SER A 219 2.19 -12.12 -7.35
N GLY A 220 1.60 -13.12 -6.68
CA GLY A 220 2.14 -13.82 -5.52
C GLY A 220 2.14 -15.34 -5.68
N GLY A 221 2.61 -16.06 -4.65
CA GLY A 221 2.65 -17.52 -4.65
C GLY A 221 3.83 -18.15 -5.41
N GLU A 222 3.87 -19.49 -5.39
CA GLU A 222 4.96 -20.26 -6.01
C GLU A 222 5.06 -20.07 -7.52
N ASP A 223 3.98 -19.70 -8.23
CA ASP A 223 3.97 -19.46 -9.69
C ASP A 223 4.30 -18.00 -10.08
N ALA A 224 4.56 -17.13 -9.10
CA ALA A 224 4.86 -15.72 -9.36
C ALA A 224 6.06 -15.53 -10.31
N LYS A 225 5.97 -14.54 -11.20
CA LYS A 225 7.05 -14.23 -12.16
C LYS A 225 8.35 -13.76 -11.51
N PHE A 226 8.30 -13.34 -10.25
CA PHE A 226 9.40 -12.74 -9.50
C PHE A 226 9.59 -13.43 -8.15
N GLY A 227 10.82 -13.41 -7.66
CA GLY A 227 11.23 -13.99 -6.40
C GLY A 227 11.99 -15.30 -6.57
N LEU A 228 12.69 -15.67 -5.50
CA LEU A 228 13.52 -16.86 -5.44
C LEU A 228 12.80 -17.94 -4.65
N ASN A 229 12.83 -19.17 -5.17
CA ASN A 229 12.47 -20.34 -4.38
C ASN A 229 13.59 -20.67 -3.37
N THR A 230 13.34 -21.64 -2.48
CA THR A 230 14.30 -22.04 -1.44
C THR A 230 15.67 -22.44 -2.00
N ALA A 231 15.72 -23.19 -3.10
CA ALA A 231 16.98 -23.61 -3.69
C ALA A 231 17.80 -22.41 -4.21
N GLN A 232 17.15 -21.48 -4.90
CA GLN A 232 17.77 -20.25 -5.39
C GLN A 232 18.23 -19.34 -4.24
N LEU A 233 17.43 -19.21 -3.17
CA LEU A 233 17.85 -18.51 -1.96
C LEU A 233 19.14 -19.10 -1.39
N MET A 234 19.23 -20.43 -1.29
CA MET A 234 20.46 -21.08 -0.79
C MET A 234 21.68 -20.81 -1.69
N VAL A 235 21.49 -20.71 -3.01
CA VAL A 235 22.57 -20.30 -3.93
C VAL A 235 23.02 -18.86 -3.64
N VAL A 236 22.08 -17.92 -3.47
CA VAL A 236 22.39 -16.52 -3.12
C VAL A 236 23.15 -16.44 -1.80
N LEU A 237 22.66 -17.11 -0.74
CA LEU A 237 23.31 -17.12 0.57
C LEU A 237 24.73 -17.68 0.48
N LYS A 238 24.92 -18.78 -0.26
CA LYS A 238 26.25 -19.36 -0.47
C LYS A 238 27.18 -18.37 -1.18
N ALA A 239 26.75 -17.77 -2.29
CA ALA A 239 27.55 -16.80 -3.04
C ALA A 239 27.94 -15.59 -2.19
N LEU A 240 27.00 -15.03 -1.41
CA LEU A 240 27.28 -13.92 -0.50
C LEU A 240 28.25 -14.32 0.62
N LYS A 241 28.16 -15.55 1.13
CA LYS A 241 29.11 -16.06 2.13
C LYS A 241 30.51 -16.20 1.53
N ASP A 242 30.63 -16.79 0.35
CA ASP A 242 31.90 -17.08 -0.31
C ASP A 242 32.63 -15.77 -0.70
N GLU A 243 31.89 -14.71 -1.01
CA GLU A 243 32.41 -13.36 -1.29
C GLU A 243 32.68 -12.51 -0.02
N GLY A 244 32.31 -12.99 1.18
CA GLY A 244 32.42 -12.22 2.41
C GLY A 244 31.45 -11.02 2.49
N TRP A 245 30.27 -11.16 1.88
CA TRP A 245 29.22 -10.14 1.75
C TRP A 245 27.97 -10.48 2.57
N LYS A 246 28.11 -11.23 3.66
CA LYS A 246 26.97 -11.57 4.53
C LYS A 246 26.25 -10.32 5.06
N ASP A 247 27.02 -9.31 5.43
CA ASP A 247 26.56 -7.98 5.88
C ASP A 247 25.82 -7.19 4.80
N CYS A 248 25.97 -7.52 3.52
CA CYS A 248 25.24 -6.86 2.44
C CYS A 248 23.78 -7.29 2.39
N LEU A 249 23.40 -8.49 2.86
CA LEU A 249 22.01 -8.93 2.90
C LEU A 249 21.29 -8.33 4.11
N ARG A 250 20.44 -7.33 3.87
CA ARG A 250 19.77 -6.55 4.92
C ARG A 250 18.27 -6.82 4.99
N LEU A 251 17.66 -7.29 3.92
CA LEU A 251 16.20 -7.35 3.79
C LEU A 251 15.72 -8.68 3.18
N LEU A 252 14.67 -9.27 3.74
CA LEU A 252 13.88 -10.29 3.05
C LEU A 252 12.52 -9.69 2.70
N HIS A 253 12.12 -9.83 1.44
CA HIS A 253 10.89 -9.28 0.90
C HIS A 253 9.96 -10.40 0.47
N SER A 254 8.66 -10.20 0.66
CA SER A 254 7.63 -11.02 0.06
C SER A 254 6.48 -10.14 -0.40
N HIS A 255 5.81 -10.55 -1.48
CA HIS A 255 4.63 -9.85 -1.96
C HIS A 255 3.57 -10.88 -2.36
N ILE A 256 2.47 -10.87 -1.61
CA ILE A 256 1.31 -11.75 -1.82
C ILE A 256 0.31 -11.21 -2.84
N GLY A 257 0.58 -10.02 -3.39
CA GLY A 257 -0.27 -9.33 -4.34
C GLY A 257 -1.01 -8.14 -3.73
N SER A 258 -1.73 -7.42 -4.57
CA SER A 258 -2.53 -6.25 -4.19
C SER A 258 -3.94 -6.67 -3.76
N GLN A 259 -4.56 -5.91 -2.84
CA GLN A 259 -5.96 -6.07 -2.43
C GLN A 259 -6.23 -7.50 -1.94
N VAL A 260 -5.55 -7.90 -0.87
CA VAL A 260 -5.72 -9.22 -0.27
C VAL A 260 -6.93 -9.17 0.66
N PRO A 261 -8.04 -9.84 0.32
CA PRO A 261 -9.31 -9.60 1.00
C PRO A 261 -9.47 -10.40 2.30
N ASP A 262 -8.68 -11.46 2.48
CA ASP A 262 -8.75 -12.36 3.63
C ASP A 262 -7.52 -12.24 4.54
N ILE A 263 -7.74 -11.92 5.81
CA ILE A 263 -6.69 -11.80 6.83
C ILE A 263 -5.90 -13.09 7.04
N LEU A 264 -6.55 -14.25 6.92
CA LEU A 264 -5.86 -15.54 7.11
C LEU A 264 -4.79 -15.78 6.03
N THR A 265 -4.99 -15.23 4.84
CA THR A 265 -3.99 -15.27 3.76
C THR A 265 -2.77 -14.43 4.12
N VAL A 266 -2.98 -13.21 4.63
CA VAL A 266 -1.90 -12.35 5.11
C VAL A 266 -1.11 -13.05 6.21
N ARG A 267 -1.80 -13.58 7.23
CA ARG A 267 -1.17 -14.27 8.36
C ARG A 267 -0.31 -15.47 7.93
N LYS A 268 -0.81 -16.32 7.03
CA LYS A 268 -0.06 -17.48 6.50
C LYS A 268 1.23 -17.05 5.79
N ALA A 269 1.14 -16.04 4.94
CA ALA A 269 2.29 -15.54 4.21
C ALA A 269 3.34 -14.88 5.11
N VAL A 270 2.89 -14.09 6.09
CA VAL A 270 3.77 -13.48 7.09
C VAL A 270 4.47 -14.56 7.94
N GLN A 271 3.74 -15.59 8.35
CA GLN A 271 4.32 -16.72 9.08
C GLN A 271 5.40 -17.43 8.27
N GLU A 272 5.14 -17.66 6.98
CA GLU A 272 6.11 -18.27 6.06
C GLU A 272 7.36 -17.38 5.89
N GLY A 273 7.18 -16.08 5.62
CA GLY A 273 8.28 -15.12 5.53
C GLY A 273 9.11 -15.02 6.82
N ALA A 274 8.46 -15.02 7.99
CA ALA A 274 9.13 -15.00 9.29
C ALA A 274 9.98 -16.26 9.54
N ARG A 275 9.54 -17.43 9.06
CA ARG A 275 10.33 -18.66 9.13
C ARG A 275 11.57 -18.59 8.24
N PHE A 276 11.44 -18.07 7.02
CA PHE A 276 12.61 -17.81 6.17
C PHE A 276 13.59 -16.84 6.85
N TYR A 277 13.08 -15.76 7.42
CA TYR A 277 13.88 -14.81 8.20
C TYR A 277 14.67 -15.51 9.31
N ALA A 278 14.01 -16.31 10.16
CA ALA A 278 14.68 -17.01 11.24
C ALA A 278 15.81 -17.92 10.73
N LYS A 279 15.57 -18.71 9.69
CA LYS A 279 16.60 -19.59 9.12
C LYS A 279 17.74 -18.85 8.46
N VAL A 280 17.48 -17.70 7.81
CA VAL A 280 18.55 -16.85 7.26
C VAL A 280 19.39 -16.23 8.39
N ARG A 281 18.78 -15.81 9.51
CA ARG A 281 19.50 -15.33 10.70
C ARG A 281 20.37 -16.41 11.33
N GLU A 282 19.87 -17.64 11.48
CA GLU A 282 20.62 -18.80 12.00
C GLU A 282 21.84 -19.15 11.13
N LEU A 283 21.75 -18.94 9.80
CA LEU A 283 22.87 -19.08 8.88
C LEU A 283 23.93 -17.95 8.99
N GLY A 284 23.71 -17.01 9.91
CA GLY A 284 24.62 -15.94 10.28
C GLY A 284 24.58 -14.73 9.33
N PHE A 285 23.44 -14.48 8.68
CA PHE A 285 23.20 -13.24 7.94
C PHE A 285 22.50 -12.22 8.85
N PRO A 286 23.00 -10.98 8.97
CA PRO A 286 22.40 -9.96 9.83
C PRO A 286 21.23 -9.25 9.13
N VAL A 287 20.22 -10.01 8.67
CA VAL A 287 19.02 -9.42 8.07
C VAL A 287 18.30 -8.57 9.10
N GLU A 288 18.02 -7.31 8.76
CA GLU A 288 17.41 -6.32 9.65
C GLU A 288 15.93 -6.11 9.34
N PHE A 289 15.54 -6.25 8.07
CA PHE A 289 14.20 -5.92 7.61
C PHE A 289 13.48 -7.18 7.13
N LEU A 290 12.24 -7.33 7.58
CA LEU A 290 11.27 -8.24 7.00
C LEU A 290 10.17 -7.40 6.35
N ASP A 291 10.17 -7.40 5.02
CA ASP A 291 9.23 -6.67 4.20
C ASP A 291 8.10 -7.59 3.75
N VAL A 292 6.90 -7.29 4.25
CA VAL A 292 5.67 -8.04 3.95
C VAL A 292 4.99 -7.56 2.66
N GLY A 293 5.58 -6.54 2.00
CA GLY A 293 5.10 -5.96 0.76
C GLY A 293 3.76 -5.24 0.92
N GLY A 294 3.07 -5.07 -0.20
CA GLY A 294 1.71 -4.56 -0.22
C GLY A 294 0.66 -5.61 0.17
N GLY A 295 -0.61 -5.32 -0.12
CA GLY A 295 -1.71 -6.27 0.05
C GLY A 295 -2.77 -5.83 1.04
N LEU A 296 -2.47 -4.86 1.93
CA LEU A 296 -3.46 -4.18 2.76
C LEU A 296 -4.59 -3.66 1.87
N ALA A 297 -5.77 -4.26 2.05
CA ALA A 297 -6.93 -4.06 1.20
C ALA A 297 -7.74 -2.83 1.59
N VAL A 298 -8.55 -2.36 0.64
CA VAL A 298 -9.51 -1.28 0.81
C VAL A 298 -10.91 -1.84 0.62
N ASP A 299 -11.82 -1.50 1.54
CA ASP A 299 -13.23 -1.88 1.42
C ASP A 299 -13.97 -0.90 0.48
N TYR A 300 -14.05 -1.24 -0.82
CA TYR A 300 -14.65 -0.36 -1.83
C TYR A 300 -16.18 -0.44 -1.86
N ASP A 301 -16.77 -1.59 -1.54
CA ASP A 301 -18.22 -1.78 -1.56
C ASP A 301 -18.87 -1.65 -0.16
N GLY A 302 -18.08 -1.62 0.90
CA GLY A 302 -18.56 -1.48 2.27
C GLY A 302 -19.09 -2.78 2.87
N SER A 303 -18.86 -3.94 2.23
CA SER A 303 -19.40 -5.23 2.68
C SER A 303 -18.61 -5.84 3.84
N ARG A 304 -17.35 -5.43 4.03
CA ARG A 304 -16.39 -6.06 4.96
C ARG A 304 -16.32 -7.59 4.79
N ALA A 305 -16.44 -8.06 3.56
CA ALA A 305 -16.33 -9.47 3.18
C ALA A 305 -14.96 -9.80 2.57
N ALA A 306 -14.58 -11.08 2.63
CA ALA A 306 -13.41 -11.62 1.93
C ALA A 306 -13.70 -11.75 0.43
N PHE A 307 -13.88 -10.62 -0.23
CA PHE A 307 -14.28 -10.50 -1.63
C PHE A 307 -13.34 -9.56 -2.39
N GLU A 308 -13.22 -9.69 -3.71
CA GLU A 308 -12.18 -9.02 -4.51
C GLU A 308 -12.14 -7.48 -4.37
N SER A 309 -13.28 -6.86 -4.06
CA SER A 309 -13.42 -5.40 -3.89
C SER A 309 -13.61 -4.98 -2.43
N SER A 310 -13.36 -5.88 -1.47
CA SER A 310 -13.53 -5.67 -0.04
C SER A 310 -12.38 -6.31 0.77
N ALA A 311 -12.44 -6.20 2.09
CA ALA A 311 -11.59 -6.91 3.05
C ALA A 311 -12.41 -7.39 4.26
N ASN A 312 -12.13 -8.59 4.79
CA ASN A 312 -12.77 -9.11 6.01
C ASN A 312 -12.08 -8.65 7.31
N TYR A 313 -11.21 -7.64 7.25
CA TYR A 313 -10.40 -7.19 8.38
C TYR A 313 -10.27 -5.67 8.43
N SER A 314 -9.95 -5.18 9.62
CA SER A 314 -9.61 -3.80 9.92
C SER A 314 -8.09 -3.56 9.83
N LEU A 315 -7.69 -2.29 9.78
CA LEU A 315 -6.29 -1.90 9.86
C LEU A 315 -5.61 -2.47 11.12
N ARG A 316 -6.30 -2.45 12.26
CA ARG A 316 -5.78 -2.98 13.53
C ARG A 316 -5.54 -4.48 13.44
N GLU A 317 -6.51 -5.25 12.95
CA GLU A 317 -6.36 -6.71 12.80
C GLU A 317 -5.19 -7.03 11.86
N TYR A 318 -5.03 -6.28 10.77
CA TYR A 318 -3.88 -6.42 9.87
C TYR A 318 -2.54 -6.18 10.58
N THR A 319 -2.39 -5.08 11.32
CA THR A 319 -1.13 -4.77 12.02
C THR A 319 -0.87 -5.74 13.16
N ASP A 320 -1.91 -6.12 13.90
CA ASP A 320 -1.81 -7.05 15.02
C ASP A 320 -1.35 -8.44 14.54
N ASP A 321 -2.01 -8.99 13.52
CA ASP A 321 -1.67 -10.30 12.97
C ASP A 321 -0.23 -10.33 12.43
N ILE A 322 0.24 -9.25 11.78
CA ILE A 322 1.61 -9.17 11.28
C ILE A 322 2.61 -9.19 12.44
N VAL A 323 2.48 -8.25 13.38
CA VAL A 323 3.44 -8.07 14.48
C VAL A 323 3.47 -9.31 15.37
N GLN A 324 2.29 -9.81 15.75
CA GLN A 324 2.18 -11.00 16.60
C GLN A 324 2.80 -12.22 15.91
N THR A 325 2.45 -12.48 14.64
CA THR A 325 2.94 -13.66 13.92
C THR A 325 4.46 -13.66 13.76
N ILE A 326 5.05 -12.50 13.41
CA ILE A 326 6.51 -12.39 13.27
C ILE A 326 7.17 -12.59 14.64
N GLY A 327 6.64 -11.95 15.70
CA GLY A 327 7.18 -12.06 17.05
C GLY A 327 7.13 -13.49 17.59
N GLU A 328 6.02 -14.20 17.41
CA GLU A 328 5.87 -15.60 17.81
C GLU A 328 6.91 -16.51 17.14
N VAL A 329 7.11 -16.36 15.83
CA VAL A 329 8.13 -17.13 15.10
C VAL A 329 9.54 -16.78 15.57
N CYS A 330 9.85 -15.49 15.72
CA CYS A 330 11.18 -15.06 16.16
C CYS A 330 11.52 -15.56 17.57
N ASN A 331 10.56 -15.48 18.50
CA ASN A 331 10.70 -16.00 19.86
C ASN A 331 10.91 -17.53 19.87
N ALA A 332 10.12 -18.27 19.09
CA ALA A 332 10.24 -19.72 19.00
C ALA A 332 11.60 -20.17 18.46
N GLU A 333 12.12 -19.46 17.46
CA GLU A 333 13.40 -19.76 16.82
C GLU A 333 14.60 -19.07 17.51
N SER A 334 14.36 -18.32 18.60
CA SER A 334 15.40 -17.59 19.36
C SER A 334 16.24 -16.63 18.49
N VAL A 335 15.60 -15.95 17.54
CA VAL A 335 16.22 -14.93 16.69
C VAL A 335 15.68 -13.53 17.06
N PRO A 336 16.45 -12.44 16.86
CA PRO A 336 15.95 -11.11 17.16
C PRO A 336 14.81 -10.73 16.20
N HIS A 337 13.90 -9.90 16.69
CA HIS A 337 12.78 -9.40 15.90
C HIS A 337 13.30 -8.43 14.81
N PRO A 338 12.93 -8.61 13.53
CA PRO A 338 13.30 -7.68 12.47
C PRO A 338 12.51 -6.37 12.56
N HIS A 339 13.01 -5.31 11.94
CA HIS A 339 12.19 -4.18 11.57
C HIS A 339 11.16 -4.61 10.52
N ILE A 340 9.90 -4.25 10.73
CA ILE A 340 8.80 -4.61 9.83
C ILE A 340 8.67 -3.51 8.78
N VAL A 341 8.65 -3.91 7.51
CA VAL A 341 8.37 -3.03 6.37
C VAL A 341 7.06 -3.44 5.73
N SER A 342 6.22 -2.48 5.35
CA SER A 342 5.06 -2.71 4.49
C SER A 342 4.98 -1.69 3.37
N GLU A 343 4.53 -2.14 2.20
CA GLU A 343 4.39 -1.34 0.97
C GLU A 343 2.91 -1.04 0.68
N SER A 344 2.19 -0.53 1.68
CA SER A 344 0.72 -0.43 1.70
C SER A 344 0.15 0.73 0.84
N GLY A 345 0.63 0.91 -0.39
CA GLY A 345 0.33 2.09 -1.22
C GLY A 345 -1.15 2.28 -1.54
N ARG A 346 -1.87 1.23 -1.96
CA ARG A 346 -3.33 1.31 -2.24
C ARG A 346 -4.10 1.79 -1.02
N ALA A 347 -3.78 1.25 0.14
CA ALA A 347 -4.45 1.60 1.38
C ALA A 347 -4.21 3.06 1.77
N ILE A 348 -3.08 3.65 1.39
CA ILE A 348 -2.78 5.07 1.63
C ILE A 348 -3.51 5.96 0.62
N ALA A 349 -3.46 5.61 -0.67
CA ALA A 349 -3.90 6.50 -1.74
C ALA A 349 -5.38 6.37 -2.13
N ALA A 350 -6.11 5.32 -1.75
CA ALA A 350 -7.44 5.06 -2.32
C ALA A 350 -8.47 6.18 -2.07
N HIS A 351 -8.59 6.67 -0.84
CA HIS A 351 -9.65 7.61 -0.46
C HIS A 351 -9.34 9.08 -0.76
N HIS A 352 -8.12 9.43 -1.14
CA HIS A 352 -7.70 10.83 -1.22
C HIS A 352 -8.23 11.58 -2.45
N SER A 353 -8.86 10.91 -3.42
CA SER A 353 -9.26 11.54 -4.67
C SER A 353 -10.69 11.20 -5.08
N VAL A 354 -11.43 12.19 -5.54
CA VAL A 354 -12.80 12.04 -6.06
C VAL A 354 -12.87 12.60 -7.48
N LEU A 355 -13.31 11.76 -8.42
CA LEU A 355 -13.63 12.18 -9.78
C LEU A 355 -15.08 12.66 -9.84
N VAL A 356 -15.27 13.92 -10.24
CA VAL A 356 -16.58 14.54 -10.43
C VAL A 356 -16.82 14.76 -11.92
N VAL A 357 -17.94 14.23 -12.40
CA VAL A 357 -18.41 14.40 -13.78
C VAL A 357 -19.82 14.99 -13.78
N GLN A 358 -20.13 15.81 -14.78
CA GLN A 358 -21.47 16.36 -14.97
C GLN A 358 -22.30 15.43 -15.84
N VAL A 359 -23.53 15.14 -15.40
CA VAL A 359 -24.54 14.49 -16.25
C VAL A 359 -25.14 15.57 -17.16
N PHE A 360 -24.93 15.46 -18.47
CA PHE A 360 -25.44 16.44 -19.45
C PHE A 360 -26.82 16.12 -19.99
N ALA A 361 -27.19 14.84 -20.04
CA ALA A 361 -28.46 14.36 -20.54
C ALA A 361 -28.86 13.03 -19.87
N ALA A 362 -30.16 12.77 -19.78
CA ALA A 362 -30.72 11.51 -19.34
C ALA A 362 -31.83 11.08 -20.31
N ASN A 363 -31.84 9.82 -20.73
CA ASN A 363 -32.91 9.25 -21.54
C ASN A 363 -33.87 8.48 -20.63
N THR A 364 -35.14 8.91 -20.57
CA THR A 364 -36.19 8.19 -19.84
C THR A 364 -37.09 7.44 -20.81
N LYS A 365 -37.55 6.24 -20.43
CA LYS A 365 -38.64 5.58 -21.17
C LYS A 365 -39.87 6.48 -21.08
N ALA A 366 -40.58 6.65 -22.20
CA ALA A 366 -41.86 7.35 -22.21
C ALA A 366 -42.75 6.77 -21.10
N GLN A 367 -43.26 7.62 -20.20
CA GLN A 367 -44.21 7.19 -19.19
C GLN A 367 -45.35 6.45 -19.89
N LEU A 368 -45.55 5.17 -19.56
CA LEU A 368 -46.74 4.44 -19.97
C LEU A 368 -47.93 5.20 -19.42
N THR A 369 -48.63 5.94 -20.28
CA THR A 369 -49.92 6.55 -19.98
C THR A 369 -50.86 5.40 -19.60
N ARG A 370 -50.96 5.09 -18.30
CA ARG A 370 -51.92 4.11 -17.80
C ARG A 370 -53.31 4.71 -17.98
N PHE A 371 -53.97 4.38 -19.08
CA PHE A 371 -55.39 4.63 -19.22
C PHE A 371 -56.13 3.82 -18.16
N LYS A 372 -56.79 4.49 -17.21
CA LYS A 372 -57.81 3.87 -16.37
C LYS A 372 -59.04 3.65 -17.26
N TYR A 373 -59.35 2.39 -17.55
CA TYR A 373 -60.69 2.05 -18.04
C TYR A 373 -61.67 2.29 -16.88
N GLY A 374 -62.75 3.01 -17.20
CA GLY A 374 -63.74 3.51 -16.24
C GLY A 374 -64.57 2.42 -15.59
#